data_AF-A0A7T0WFR5-F1
#
_entry.id   AF-A0A7T0WFR5-F1
#
_cell.length_a   1.000
_cell.length_b   1.000
_cell.length_c   1.000
_cell.angle_alpha   90.00
_cell.angle_beta   90.00
_cell.angle_gamma   90.00
#
_symmetry.space_group_name_H-M   'P 1'
#
loop_
_entity.id
_entity.type
_entity.pdbx_description
1 polymer ?
#
loop_
_entity_poly.entity_id
_entity_poly.type
_entity_poly.pdbx_seq_one_letter_code
_entity_poly.pdbx_strand_id
1 'polypeptide(L)'
;MARSGVQYQDVQQAIDTLLSRGDTPSVQRIREVLGTGSFTTISEHFRQWRLEREHNRDVPPPKGLPEAVVSVASELWKEAREAAHDALCHYREEADRQVETAKLEANDADQRAANAEQRESALAEHLRHTETRVEGLSRDLAASQADEAQWRTQAREAREEVAKWQSAYERAQQQLGEHQAQHADQLSQQQAEWQARLTQEEQRHEAAEDRLMSLLDSARQERAQEESAYQQRLKQADKRNEKLAQEVKTLEKSIYQYQLEAHAEQQAQQQLQAALNALEQRYQEAIKKLDDAESALAEEARQHDAREKAWQEQLWSRMDAMQRQLTDLPTSLSRDQESEREDKDSLE
;
A
#
# COMPACT_ATOMS: atom_id res chain seq x y z
N MET A 1 -17.70 -125.75 123.26
CA MET A 1 -18.24 -126.79 122.34
C MET A 1 -17.50 -126.66 121.02
N ALA A 2 -16.81 -127.72 120.59
CA ALA A 2 -15.84 -127.66 119.49
C ALA A 2 -16.52 -127.21 118.18
N ARG A 3 -15.93 -126.18 117.54
CA ARG A 3 -16.44 -125.62 116.28
C ARG A 3 -16.23 -126.66 115.18
N SER A 4 -17.32 -127.08 114.55
CA SER A 4 -17.30 -127.95 113.37
C SER A 4 -16.40 -127.31 112.31
N GLY A 5 -15.25 -127.92 112.01
CA GLY A 5 -14.44 -127.55 110.86
C GLY A 5 -15.21 -127.90 109.58
N VAL A 6 -15.20 -126.99 108.61
CA VAL A 6 -15.81 -127.21 107.29
C VAL A 6 -15.18 -128.44 106.65
N GLN A 7 -16.02 -129.41 106.27
CA GLN A 7 -15.57 -130.65 105.66
C GLN A 7 -15.45 -130.48 104.15
N TYR A 8 -14.70 -131.38 103.51
CA TYR A 8 -14.56 -131.41 102.06
C TYR A 8 -15.91 -131.48 101.32
N GLN A 9 -16.86 -132.26 101.86
CA GLN A 9 -18.21 -132.41 101.29
C GLN A 9 -19.02 -131.11 101.31
N ASP A 10 -18.88 -130.29 102.35
CA ASP A 10 -19.55 -128.99 102.43
C ASP A 10 -19.03 -128.07 101.32
N VAL A 11 -17.71 -128.06 101.09
CA VAL A 11 -17.07 -127.31 100.01
C VAL A 11 -17.52 -127.81 98.63
N GLN A 12 -17.64 -129.13 98.43
CA GLN A 12 -18.17 -129.69 97.17
C GLN A 12 -19.60 -129.22 96.89
N GLN A 13 -20.52 -129.33 97.86
CA GLN A 13 -21.91 -128.90 97.69
C GLN A 13 -22.03 -127.40 97.38
N ALA A 14 -21.22 -126.58 98.04
CA ALA A 14 -21.19 -125.15 97.77
C ALA A 14 -20.70 -124.83 96.35
N ILE A 15 -19.73 -125.59 95.84
CA ILE A 15 -19.25 -125.45 94.45
C ILE A 15 -20.32 -125.89 93.46
N ASP A 16 -20.99 -127.02 93.69
CA ASP A 16 -22.07 -127.51 92.82
C ASP A 16 -23.26 -126.53 92.77
N THR A 17 -23.55 -125.89 93.91
CA THR A 17 -24.55 -124.83 93.99
C THR A 17 -24.17 -123.59 93.17
N LEU A 18 -22.88 -123.26 93.08
CA LEU A 18 -22.39 -122.15 92.25
C LEU A 18 -22.41 -122.50 90.77
N LEU A 19 -21.97 -123.71 90.42
CA LEU A 19 -21.94 -124.18 89.02
C LEU A 19 -23.35 -124.32 88.43
N SER A 20 -24.32 -124.83 89.20
CA SER A 20 -25.73 -124.92 88.75
C SER A 20 -26.36 -123.55 88.49
N ARG A 21 -25.82 -122.48 89.08
CA ARG A 21 -26.22 -121.09 88.84
C ARG A 21 -25.47 -120.43 87.69
N GLY A 22 -24.49 -121.11 87.08
CA GLY A 22 -23.63 -120.56 86.03
C GLY A 22 -22.49 -119.65 86.53
N ASP A 23 -22.29 -119.56 87.85
CA ASP A 23 -21.23 -118.74 88.45
C ASP A 23 -19.90 -119.51 88.52
N THR A 24 -18.79 -118.83 88.23
CA THR A 24 -17.45 -119.43 88.37
C THR A 24 -17.07 -119.60 89.84
N PRO A 25 -16.75 -120.82 90.33
CA PRO A 25 -16.46 -121.03 91.74
C PRO A 25 -15.12 -120.38 92.13
N SER A 26 -15.15 -119.54 93.17
CA SER A 26 -13.98 -118.93 93.81
C SER A 26 -14.01 -119.17 95.32
N VAL A 27 -12.86 -119.19 95.99
CA VAL A 27 -12.76 -119.46 97.44
C VAL A 27 -13.65 -118.51 98.26
N GLN A 28 -13.77 -117.26 97.80
CA GLN A 28 -14.62 -116.26 98.44
C GLN A 28 -16.11 -116.55 98.24
N ARG A 29 -16.52 -116.89 97.02
CA ARG A 29 -17.91 -117.22 96.70
C ARG A 29 -18.38 -118.50 97.41
N ILE A 30 -17.49 -119.49 97.51
CA ILE A 30 -17.74 -120.74 98.24
C ILE A 30 -17.97 -120.46 99.74
N ARG A 31 -17.18 -119.54 100.32
CA ARG A 31 -17.36 -119.13 101.72
C ARG A 31 -18.66 -118.35 101.93
N GLU A 32 -19.06 -117.51 100.98
CA GLU A 32 -20.34 -116.80 101.04
C GLU A 32 -21.53 -117.77 101.04
N VAL A 33 -21.45 -118.86 100.26
CA VAL A 33 -22.47 -119.91 100.23
C VAL A 33 -22.48 -120.74 101.53
N LEU A 34 -21.31 -121.04 102.09
CA LEU A 34 -21.20 -121.83 103.32
C LEU A 34 -21.43 -121.04 104.62
N GLY A 35 -21.24 -119.73 104.59
CA GLY A 35 -21.34 -118.83 105.74
C GLY A 35 -20.31 -119.04 106.85
N THR A 36 -19.52 -120.12 106.81
CA THR A 36 -18.55 -120.52 107.85
C THR A 36 -17.30 -121.16 107.24
N GLY A 37 -16.22 -121.30 108.02
CA GLY A 37 -14.93 -121.85 107.58
C GLY A 37 -13.81 -120.81 107.34
N SER A 38 -12.57 -121.20 107.64
CA SER A 38 -11.36 -120.43 107.33
C SER A 38 -11.02 -120.54 105.85
N PHE A 39 -10.61 -119.41 105.24
CA PHE A 39 -10.22 -119.35 103.83
C PHE A 39 -9.11 -120.35 103.47
N THR A 40 -8.19 -120.65 104.40
CA THR A 40 -7.12 -121.63 104.20
C THR A 40 -7.68 -123.04 104.01
N THR A 41 -8.59 -123.48 104.88
CA THR A 41 -9.24 -124.80 104.81
C THR A 41 -10.15 -124.92 103.58
N ILE A 42 -10.90 -123.86 103.25
CA ILE A 42 -11.73 -123.84 102.03
C ILE A 42 -10.84 -123.86 100.78
N SER A 43 -9.70 -123.16 100.77
CA SER A 43 -8.78 -123.17 99.63
C SER A 43 -8.09 -124.52 99.44
N GLU A 44 -7.79 -125.23 100.52
CA GLU A 44 -7.19 -126.56 100.48
C GLU A 44 -8.19 -127.58 99.90
N HIS A 45 -9.42 -127.59 100.41
CA HIS A 45 -10.50 -128.41 99.86
C HIS A 45 -10.91 -128.00 98.45
N PHE A 46 -10.92 -126.71 98.11
CA PHE A 46 -11.21 -126.25 96.74
C PHE A 46 -10.11 -126.65 95.74
N ARG A 47 -8.85 -126.65 96.18
CA ARG A 47 -7.72 -127.11 95.37
C ARG A 47 -7.77 -128.62 95.20
N GLN A 48 -8.10 -129.36 96.26
CA GLN A 48 -8.34 -130.80 96.21
C GLN A 48 -9.49 -131.13 95.24
N TRP A 49 -10.59 -130.38 95.28
CA TRP A 49 -11.71 -130.53 94.35
C TRP A 49 -11.32 -130.22 92.89
N ARG A 50 -10.51 -129.18 92.64
CA ARG A 50 -10.02 -128.91 91.27
C ARG A 50 -9.15 -130.03 90.75
N LEU A 51 -8.25 -130.56 91.58
CA LEU A 51 -7.39 -131.69 91.22
C LEU A 51 -8.23 -132.93 90.93
N GLU A 52 -9.22 -133.24 91.77
CA GLU A 52 -10.17 -134.34 91.53
C GLU A 52 -11.00 -134.13 90.26
N ARG A 53 -11.40 -132.88 89.94
CA ARG A 53 -12.16 -132.56 88.72
C ARG A 53 -11.32 -132.60 87.44
N GLU A 54 -10.07 -132.15 87.48
CA GLU A 54 -9.15 -132.26 86.33
C GLU A 54 -8.76 -133.73 86.10
N HIS A 55 -8.54 -134.51 87.16
CA HIS A 55 -8.32 -135.97 87.05
C HIS A 55 -9.58 -136.71 86.56
N ASN A 56 -10.78 -136.24 86.93
CA ASN A 56 -12.06 -136.75 86.42
C ASN A 56 -12.49 -136.15 85.07
N ARG A 57 -11.74 -135.20 84.47
CA ARG A 57 -12.09 -134.61 83.17
C ARG A 57 -11.87 -135.58 82.01
N ASP A 58 -11.01 -136.58 82.23
CA ASP A 58 -10.74 -137.71 81.33
C ASP A 58 -11.40 -139.02 81.80
N VAL A 59 -12.31 -138.96 82.78
CA VAL A 59 -13.11 -140.13 83.16
C VAL A 59 -14.28 -140.25 82.17
N PRO A 60 -14.40 -141.37 81.44
CA PRO A 60 -15.52 -141.60 80.55
C PRO A 60 -16.83 -141.56 81.36
N PRO A 61 -17.96 -141.15 80.74
CA PRO A 61 -19.23 -140.96 81.44
C PRO A 61 -19.58 -142.19 82.29
N PRO A 62 -20.26 -142.02 83.45
CA PRO A 62 -20.48 -143.07 84.42
C PRO A 62 -21.01 -144.34 83.74
N LYS A 63 -20.26 -145.44 83.87
CA LYS A 63 -20.69 -146.78 83.42
C LYS A 63 -22.03 -147.07 84.09
N GLY A 64 -23.09 -146.96 83.31
CA GLY A 64 -24.47 -146.90 83.80
C GLY A 64 -25.41 -146.12 82.89
N LEU A 65 -24.89 -145.29 81.98
CA LEU A 65 -25.63 -144.84 80.80
C LEU A 65 -25.61 -145.95 79.75
N PRO A 66 -26.76 -146.37 79.19
CA PRO A 66 -26.79 -147.31 78.08
C PRO A 66 -25.86 -146.83 76.97
N GLU A 67 -25.12 -147.73 76.32
CA GLU A 67 -24.24 -147.42 75.18
C GLU A 67 -24.97 -146.56 74.12
N ALA A 68 -26.28 -146.80 73.97
CA ALA A 68 -27.18 -145.99 73.15
C ALA A 68 -27.17 -144.49 73.49
N VAL A 69 -27.16 -144.11 74.78
CA VAL A 69 -27.22 -142.70 75.20
C VAL A 69 -25.88 -142.00 75.00
N VAL A 70 -24.76 -142.69 75.22
CA VAL A 70 -23.42 -142.13 74.97
C VAL A 70 -23.14 -142.02 73.47
N SER A 71 -23.60 -142.98 72.66
CA SER A 71 -23.56 -142.90 71.20
C SER A 71 -24.37 -141.71 70.71
N VAL A 72 -25.62 -141.57 71.14
CA VAL A 72 -26.50 -140.45 70.75
C VAL A 72 -25.93 -139.10 71.20
N ALA A 73 -25.37 -138.99 72.41
CA ALA A 73 -24.75 -137.74 72.86
C ALA A 73 -23.46 -137.38 72.09
N SER A 74 -22.68 -138.39 71.71
CA SER A 74 -21.46 -138.21 70.91
C SER A 74 -21.77 -137.88 69.45
N GLU A 75 -22.83 -138.48 68.90
CA GLU A 75 -23.39 -138.16 67.58
C GLU A 75 -23.96 -136.75 67.56
N LEU A 76 -24.77 -136.39 68.56
CA LEU A 76 -25.30 -135.03 68.71
C LEU A 76 -24.19 -133.99 68.88
N TRP A 77 -23.11 -134.32 69.61
CA TRP A 77 -21.95 -133.44 69.76
C TRP A 77 -21.15 -133.30 68.46
N LYS A 78 -20.99 -134.39 67.69
CA LYS A 78 -20.37 -134.34 66.36
C LYS A 78 -21.22 -133.51 65.40
N GLU A 79 -22.53 -133.73 65.36
CA GLU A 79 -23.46 -133.00 64.52
C GLU A 79 -23.53 -131.51 64.91
N ALA A 80 -23.51 -131.19 66.21
CA ALA A 80 -23.42 -129.79 66.68
C ALA A 80 -22.09 -129.14 66.31
N ARG A 81 -20.98 -129.90 66.32
CA ARG A 81 -19.65 -129.40 65.93
C ARG A 81 -19.53 -129.22 64.42
N GLU A 82 -20.12 -130.11 63.64
CA GLU A 82 -20.24 -130.01 62.18
C GLU A 82 -21.13 -128.82 61.80
N ALA A 83 -22.32 -128.69 62.40
CA ALA A 83 -23.20 -127.54 62.18
C ALA A 83 -22.56 -126.20 62.58
N ALA A 84 -21.79 -126.16 63.68
CA ALA A 84 -21.04 -124.97 64.06
C ALA A 84 -19.88 -124.67 63.10
N HIS A 85 -19.23 -125.70 62.55
CA HIS A 85 -18.18 -125.54 61.55
C HIS A 85 -18.76 -125.00 60.24
N ASP A 86 -19.88 -125.56 59.77
CA ASP A 86 -20.57 -125.12 58.55
C ASP A 86 -21.09 -123.69 58.70
N ALA A 87 -21.68 -123.34 59.85
CA ALA A 87 -22.10 -121.97 60.15
C ALA A 87 -20.91 -120.99 60.16
N LEU A 88 -19.76 -121.41 60.68
CA LEU A 88 -18.54 -120.59 60.69
C LEU A 88 -17.94 -120.44 59.28
N CYS A 89 -17.98 -121.49 58.45
CA CYS A 89 -17.59 -121.43 57.05
C CYS A 89 -18.50 -120.48 56.27
N HIS A 90 -19.83 -120.61 56.42
CA HIS A 90 -20.80 -119.69 55.82
C HIS A 90 -20.58 -118.24 56.24
N TYR A 91 -20.37 -117.98 57.54
CA TYR A 91 -20.11 -116.62 58.03
C TYR A 91 -18.81 -116.04 57.47
N ARG A 92 -17.76 -116.87 57.33
CA ARG A 92 -16.50 -116.44 56.71
C ARG A 92 -16.68 -116.11 55.24
N GLU A 93 -17.38 -116.95 54.49
CA GLU A 93 -17.68 -116.68 53.07
C GLU A 93 -18.51 -115.41 52.89
N GLU A 94 -19.51 -115.18 53.75
CA GLU A 94 -20.31 -113.94 53.72
C GLU A 94 -19.48 -112.71 54.09
N ALA A 95 -18.63 -112.80 55.12
CA ALA A 95 -17.72 -111.74 55.50
C ALA A 95 -16.70 -111.44 54.39
N ASP A 96 -16.12 -112.47 53.77
CA ASP A 96 -15.19 -112.33 52.64
C ASP A 96 -15.88 -111.68 51.44
N ARG A 97 -17.12 -112.08 51.13
CA ARG A 97 -17.94 -111.42 50.08
C ARG A 97 -18.19 -109.95 50.40
N GLN A 98 -18.56 -109.62 51.65
CA GLN A 98 -18.79 -108.23 52.06
C GLN A 98 -17.52 -107.38 51.97
N VAL A 99 -16.37 -107.94 52.35
CA VAL A 99 -15.07 -107.28 52.24
C VAL A 99 -14.72 -107.04 50.77
N GLU A 100 -14.92 -108.02 49.90
CA GLU A 100 -14.68 -107.84 48.46
C GLU A 100 -15.62 -106.82 47.83
N THR A 101 -16.92 -106.81 48.18
CA THR A 101 -17.84 -105.77 47.70
C THR A 101 -17.44 -104.38 48.20
N ALA A 102 -17.06 -104.26 49.48
CA ALA A 102 -16.61 -102.98 50.03
C ALA A 102 -15.31 -102.49 49.38
N LYS A 103 -14.37 -103.39 49.06
CA LYS A 103 -13.15 -103.04 48.30
C LYS A 103 -13.47 -102.56 46.89
N LEU A 104 -14.40 -103.22 46.19
CA LEU A 104 -14.82 -102.81 44.86
C LEU A 104 -15.49 -101.42 44.88
N GLU A 105 -16.38 -101.18 45.85
CA GLU A 105 -17.02 -99.87 46.03
C GLU A 105 -16.02 -98.77 46.40
N ALA A 106 -15.05 -99.06 47.28
CA ALA A 106 -13.98 -98.13 47.61
C ALA A 106 -13.12 -97.78 46.39
N ASN A 107 -12.70 -98.79 45.61
CA ASN A 107 -11.95 -98.57 44.39
C ASN A 107 -12.73 -97.75 43.35
N ASP A 108 -14.03 -98.01 43.18
CA ASP A 108 -14.88 -97.22 42.28
C ASP A 108 -15.05 -95.77 42.78
N ALA A 109 -15.20 -95.57 44.09
CA ALA A 109 -15.24 -94.25 44.69
C ALA A 109 -13.91 -93.48 44.49
N ASP A 110 -12.77 -94.14 44.67
CA ASP A 110 -11.44 -93.56 44.43
C ASP A 110 -11.23 -93.19 42.96
N GLN A 111 -11.66 -94.05 42.02
CA GLN A 111 -11.62 -93.74 40.59
C GLN A 111 -12.52 -92.55 40.25
N ARG A 112 -13.72 -92.46 40.83
CA ARG A 112 -14.61 -91.31 40.65
C ARG A 112 -14.03 -90.02 41.22
N ALA A 113 -13.39 -90.09 42.40
CA ALA A 113 -12.71 -88.95 43.01
C ALA A 113 -11.54 -88.47 42.15
N ALA A 114 -10.67 -89.38 41.70
CA ALA A 114 -9.55 -89.05 40.82
C ALA A 114 -10.01 -88.42 39.49
N ASN A 115 -11.07 -88.96 38.88
CA ASN A 115 -11.66 -88.39 37.67
C ASN A 115 -12.27 -87.00 37.90
N ALA A 116 -12.89 -86.77 39.07
CA ALA A 116 -13.42 -85.47 39.45
C ALA A 116 -12.30 -84.44 39.64
N GLU A 117 -11.23 -84.79 40.36
CA GLU A 117 -10.05 -83.94 40.56
C GLU A 117 -9.38 -83.56 39.24
N GLN A 118 -9.23 -84.52 38.31
CA GLN A 118 -8.69 -84.24 36.98
C GLN A 118 -9.55 -83.24 36.20
N ARG A 119 -10.87 -83.38 36.26
CA ARG A 119 -11.80 -82.44 35.60
C ARG A 119 -11.76 -81.06 36.24
N GLU A 120 -11.74 -80.99 37.57
CA GLU A 120 -11.62 -79.72 38.29
C GLU A 120 -10.31 -79.00 37.95
N SER A 121 -9.19 -79.73 37.90
CA SER A 121 -7.89 -79.17 37.49
C SER A 121 -7.94 -78.64 36.05
N ALA A 122 -8.48 -79.41 35.10
CA ALA A 122 -8.60 -79.00 33.71
C ALA A 122 -9.51 -77.78 33.54
N LEU A 123 -10.62 -77.72 34.28
CA LEU A 123 -11.52 -76.56 34.28
C LEU A 123 -10.86 -75.33 34.91
N ALA A 124 -10.12 -75.49 36.01
CA ALA A 124 -9.39 -74.40 36.65
C ALA A 124 -8.29 -73.83 35.73
N GLU A 125 -7.57 -74.68 35.01
CA GLU A 125 -6.59 -74.24 34.00
C GLU A 125 -7.26 -73.49 32.85
N HIS A 126 -8.38 -74.02 32.32
CA HIS A 126 -9.13 -73.35 31.27
C HIS A 126 -9.67 -71.99 31.72
N LEU A 127 -10.21 -71.90 32.95
CA LEU A 127 -10.67 -70.63 33.53
C LEU A 127 -9.54 -69.62 33.63
N ARG A 128 -8.39 -70.01 34.20
CA ARG A 128 -7.20 -69.14 34.28
C ARG A 128 -6.73 -68.67 32.91
N HIS A 129 -6.77 -69.55 31.90
CA HIS A 129 -6.41 -69.20 30.53
C HIS A 129 -7.40 -68.17 29.95
N THR A 130 -8.70 -68.38 30.15
CA THR A 130 -9.72 -67.43 29.68
C THR A 130 -9.65 -66.09 30.39
N GLU A 131 -9.40 -66.07 31.70
CA GLU A 131 -9.19 -64.85 32.48
C GLU A 131 -7.99 -64.06 31.95
N THR A 132 -6.85 -64.74 31.77
CA THR A 132 -5.64 -64.11 31.18
C THR A 132 -5.92 -63.55 29.80
N ARG A 133 -6.70 -64.26 28.97
CA ARG A 133 -7.09 -63.78 27.63
C ARG A 133 -8.03 -62.59 27.69
N VAL A 134 -9.00 -62.58 28.59
CA VAL A 134 -9.92 -61.45 28.79
C VAL A 134 -9.17 -60.22 29.30
N GLU A 135 -8.23 -60.41 30.24
CA GLU A 135 -7.34 -59.34 30.70
C GLU A 135 -6.48 -58.79 29.57
N GLY A 136 -5.90 -59.66 28.73
CA GLY A 136 -5.13 -59.26 27.55
C GLY A 136 -5.98 -58.42 26.59
N LEU A 137 -7.15 -58.92 26.20
CA LEU A 137 -8.09 -58.20 25.33
C LEU A 137 -8.57 -56.88 25.94
N SER A 138 -8.78 -56.83 27.25
CA SER A 138 -9.15 -55.59 27.94
C SER A 138 -8.03 -54.57 27.92
N ARG A 139 -6.76 -54.99 28.04
CA ARG A 139 -5.60 -54.10 27.93
C ARG A 139 -5.44 -53.59 26.49
N ASP A 140 -5.59 -54.47 25.50
CA ASP A 140 -5.50 -54.10 24.10
C ASP A 140 -6.62 -53.12 23.70
N LEU A 141 -7.84 -53.35 24.18
CA LEU A 141 -8.98 -52.45 23.97
C LEU A 141 -8.72 -51.08 24.62
N ALA A 142 -8.21 -51.06 25.85
CA ALA A 142 -7.87 -49.81 26.53
C ALA A 142 -6.75 -49.04 25.80
N ALA A 143 -5.73 -49.74 25.31
CA ALA A 143 -4.66 -49.14 24.51
C ALA A 143 -5.22 -48.55 23.20
N SER A 144 -6.02 -49.31 22.46
CA SER A 144 -6.65 -48.82 21.22
C SER A 144 -7.56 -47.62 21.44
N GLN A 145 -8.30 -47.57 22.56
CA GLN A 145 -9.15 -46.43 22.91
C GLN A 145 -8.32 -45.19 23.28
N ALA A 146 -7.21 -45.39 23.99
CA ALA A 146 -6.27 -44.31 24.31
C ALA A 146 -5.64 -43.73 23.03
N ASP A 147 -5.19 -44.60 22.12
CA ASP A 147 -4.65 -44.18 20.82
C ASP A 147 -5.71 -43.43 19.99
N GLU A 148 -6.95 -43.94 19.94
CA GLU A 148 -8.05 -43.25 19.24
C GLU A 148 -8.31 -41.86 19.82
N ALA A 149 -8.33 -41.72 21.16
CA ALA A 149 -8.50 -40.42 21.81
C ALA A 149 -7.33 -39.46 21.49
N GLN A 150 -6.10 -39.96 21.45
CA GLN A 150 -4.92 -39.18 21.06
C GLN A 150 -5.02 -38.72 19.59
N TRP A 151 -5.33 -39.62 18.66
CA TRP A 151 -5.48 -39.28 17.24
C TRP A 151 -6.64 -38.31 17.00
N ARG A 152 -7.76 -38.45 17.73
CA ARG A 152 -8.87 -37.49 17.68
C ARG A 152 -8.44 -36.10 18.16
N THR A 153 -7.61 -36.03 19.21
CA THR A 153 -7.09 -34.76 19.73
C THR A 153 -6.13 -34.12 18.73
N GLN A 154 -5.17 -34.87 18.21
CA GLN A 154 -4.24 -34.39 17.18
C GLN A 154 -4.97 -33.96 15.90
N ALA A 155 -5.98 -34.69 15.46
CA ALA A 155 -6.79 -34.32 14.30
C ALA A 155 -7.58 -33.03 14.54
N ARG A 156 -8.04 -32.79 15.77
CA ARG A 156 -8.69 -31.53 16.15
C ARG A 156 -7.70 -30.37 16.17
N GLU A 157 -6.54 -30.55 16.78
CA GLU A 157 -5.48 -29.54 16.82
C GLU A 157 -5.01 -29.17 15.40
N ALA A 158 -4.76 -30.16 14.54
CA ALA A 158 -4.40 -29.93 13.14
C ALA A 158 -5.51 -29.17 12.37
N ARG A 159 -6.78 -29.49 12.61
CA ARG A 159 -7.91 -28.74 12.01
C ARG A 159 -7.97 -27.30 12.51
N GLU A 160 -7.73 -27.07 13.79
CA GLU A 160 -7.69 -25.74 14.38
C GLU A 160 -6.50 -24.92 13.84
N GLU A 161 -5.34 -25.53 13.64
CA GLU A 161 -4.18 -24.90 12.98
C GLU A 161 -4.47 -24.57 11.53
N VAL A 162 -5.04 -25.50 10.76
CA VAL A 162 -5.44 -25.25 9.36
C VAL A 162 -6.44 -24.10 9.28
N ALA A 163 -7.44 -24.05 10.16
CA ALA A 163 -8.41 -22.95 10.21
C ALA A 163 -7.74 -21.60 10.55
N LYS A 164 -6.78 -21.59 11.49
CA LYS A 164 -5.98 -20.40 11.81
C LYS A 164 -5.19 -19.93 10.58
N TRP A 165 -4.49 -20.83 9.90
CA TRP A 165 -3.71 -20.51 8.70
C TRP A 165 -4.58 -20.04 7.54
N GLN A 166 -5.74 -20.66 7.32
CA GLN A 166 -6.73 -20.22 6.33
C GLN A 166 -7.19 -18.79 6.61
N SER A 167 -7.59 -18.49 7.85
CA SER A 167 -8.02 -17.14 8.24
C SER A 167 -6.89 -16.10 8.12
N ALA A 168 -5.64 -16.48 8.41
CA ALA A 168 -4.48 -15.61 8.26
C ALA A 168 -4.16 -15.37 6.77
N TYR A 169 -4.29 -16.40 5.94
CA TYR A 169 -4.12 -16.30 4.49
C TYR A 169 -5.17 -15.40 3.85
N GLU A 170 -6.45 -15.56 4.21
CA GLU A 170 -7.54 -14.69 3.75
C GLU A 170 -7.30 -13.23 4.15
N ARG A 171 -6.90 -12.97 5.40
CA ARG A 171 -6.54 -11.61 5.84
C ARG A 171 -5.36 -11.05 5.06
N ALA A 172 -4.32 -11.85 4.81
CA ALA A 172 -3.16 -11.41 4.04
C ALA A 172 -3.53 -11.11 2.57
N GLN A 173 -4.41 -11.92 1.95
CA GLN A 173 -4.94 -11.64 0.62
C GLN A 173 -5.77 -10.36 0.58
N GLN A 174 -6.63 -10.14 1.58
CA GLN A 174 -7.42 -8.90 1.68
C GLN A 174 -6.52 -7.68 1.81
N GLN A 175 -5.53 -7.72 2.71
CA GLN A 175 -4.55 -6.64 2.87
C GLN A 175 -3.75 -6.38 1.58
N LEU A 176 -3.31 -7.44 0.89
CA LEU A 176 -2.63 -7.28 -0.39
C LEU A 176 -3.54 -6.63 -1.44
N GLY A 177 -4.80 -7.04 -1.52
CA GLY A 177 -5.79 -6.44 -2.41
C GLY A 177 -6.07 -4.97 -2.09
N GLU A 178 -6.22 -4.62 -0.81
CA GLU A 178 -6.37 -3.23 -0.35
C GLU A 178 -5.15 -2.37 -0.69
N HIS A 179 -3.94 -2.88 -0.45
CA HIS A 179 -2.71 -2.16 -0.81
C HIS A 179 -2.55 -1.98 -2.32
N GLN A 180 -2.91 -3.00 -3.12
CA GLN A 180 -2.91 -2.90 -4.58
C GLN A 180 -3.92 -1.87 -5.08
N ALA A 181 -5.14 -1.85 -4.52
CA ALA A 181 -6.16 -0.86 -4.84
C ALA A 181 -5.70 0.56 -4.47
N GLN A 182 -5.16 0.75 -3.26
CA GLN A 182 -4.62 2.04 -2.83
C GLN A 182 -3.48 2.52 -3.74
N HIS A 183 -2.57 1.62 -4.14
CA HIS A 183 -1.48 1.98 -5.04
C HIS A 183 -2.00 2.32 -6.45
N ALA A 184 -2.99 1.58 -6.96
CA ALA A 184 -3.62 1.88 -8.25
C ALA A 184 -4.34 3.24 -8.21
N ASP A 185 -5.09 3.53 -7.14
CA ASP A 185 -5.75 4.82 -6.93
C ASP A 185 -4.73 5.96 -6.85
N GLN A 186 -3.66 5.80 -6.08
CA GLN A 186 -2.57 6.79 -5.99
C GLN A 186 -1.91 7.04 -7.34
N LEU A 187 -1.63 5.99 -8.12
CA LEU A 187 -1.05 6.13 -9.45
C LEU A 187 -2.01 6.87 -10.39
N SER A 188 -3.31 6.56 -10.34
CA SER A 188 -4.33 7.23 -11.15
C SER A 188 -4.46 8.72 -10.78
N GLN A 189 -4.40 9.06 -9.49
CA GLN A 189 -4.42 10.44 -9.01
C GLN A 189 -3.19 11.19 -9.48
N GLN A 190 -2.00 10.61 -9.33
CA GLN A 190 -0.76 11.21 -9.83
C GLN A 190 -0.81 11.43 -11.34
N GLN A 191 -1.31 10.46 -12.11
CA GLN A 191 -1.48 10.61 -13.56
C GLN A 191 -2.46 11.73 -13.91
N ALA A 192 -3.59 11.82 -13.22
CA ALA A 192 -4.57 12.89 -13.41
C ALA A 192 -3.99 14.27 -13.06
N GLU A 193 -3.23 14.38 -11.97
CA GLU A 193 -2.53 15.60 -11.59
C GLU A 193 -1.49 16.02 -12.64
N TRP A 194 -0.71 15.06 -13.15
CA TRP A 194 0.27 15.33 -14.21
C TRP A 194 -0.39 15.77 -15.51
N GLN A 195 -1.48 15.12 -15.92
CA GLN A 195 -2.26 15.52 -17.08
C GLN A 195 -2.85 16.93 -16.89
N ALA A 196 -3.41 17.22 -15.71
CA ALA A 196 -3.93 18.55 -15.41
C ALA A 196 -2.83 19.62 -15.49
N ARG A 197 -1.65 19.37 -14.93
CA ARG A 197 -0.49 20.28 -15.04
C ARG A 197 -0.05 20.47 -16.49
N LEU A 198 0.02 19.39 -17.27
CA LEU A 198 0.41 19.46 -18.68
C LEU A 198 -0.58 20.32 -19.46
N THR A 199 -1.88 20.07 -19.33
CA THR A 199 -2.91 20.87 -20.00
C THR A 199 -2.90 22.33 -19.56
N GLN A 200 -2.59 22.61 -18.29
CA GLN A 200 -2.45 23.98 -17.80
C GLN A 200 -1.24 24.69 -18.42
N GLU A 201 -0.09 24.02 -18.53
CA GLU A 201 1.09 24.59 -19.18
C GLU A 201 0.86 24.75 -20.69
N GLU A 202 0.23 23.80 -21.37
CA GLU A 202 -0.19 23.93 -22.78
C GLU A 202 -1.08 25.16 -22.98
N GLN A 203 -2.11 25.36 -22.14
CA GLN A 203 -2.96 26.55 -22.21
C GLN A 203 -2.19 27.86 -21.94
N ARG A 204 -1.20 27.84 -21.04
CA ARG A 204 -0.34 29.00 -20.78
C ARG A 204 0.54 29.31 -21.99
N HIS A 205 1.08 28.28 -22.65
CA HIS A 205 1.87 28.41 -23.86
C HIS A 205 1.01 28.93 -25.02
N GLU A 206 -0.14 28.34 -25.30
CA GLU A 206 -1.09 28.81 -26.32
C GLU A 206 -1.48 30.27 -26.06
N ALA A 207 -1.85 30.62 -24.82
CA ALA A 207 -2.19 32.01 -24.48
C ALA A 207 -1.00 32.98 -24.60
N ALA A 208 0.24 32.52 -24.38
CA ALA A 208 1.44 33.34 -24.57
C ALA A 208 1.75 33.52 -26.07
N GLU A 209 1.60 32.46 -26.87
CA GLU A 209 1.75 32.49 -28.32
C GLU A 209 0.72 33.43 -28.95
N ASP A 210 -0.54 33.34 -28.56
CA ASP A 210 -1.61 34.24 -29.02
C ASP A 210 -1.30 35.71 -28.69
N ARG A 211 -0.79 36.00 -27.49
CA ARG A 211 -0.36 37.36 -27.11
C ARG A 211 0.80 37.85 -27.96
N LEU A 212 1.80 37.00 -28.21
CA LEU A 212 2.94 37.36 -29.04
C LEU A 212 2.52 37.58 -30.50
N MET A 213 1.62 36.76 -31.02
CA MET A 213 1.03 36.94 -32.35
C MET A 213 0.25 38.25 -32.43
N SER A 214 -0.58 38.56 -31.43
CA SER A 214 -1.29 39.83 -31.37
C SER A 214 -0.35 41.03 -31.29
N LEU A 215 0.74 40.95 -30.53
CA LEU A 215 1.76 42.01 -30.46
C LEU A 215 2.55 42.15 -31.77
N LEU A 216 2.82 41.04 -32.46
CA LEU A 216 3.46 41.06 -33.75
C LEU A 216 2.57 41.70 -34.81
N ASP A 217 1.27 41.37 -34.81
CA ASP A 217 0.30 41.96 -35.71
C ASP A 217 0.08 43.45 -35.41
N SER A 218 0.03 43.85 -34.14
CA SER A 218 -0.02 45.27 -33.78
C SER A 218 1.24 46.01 -34.22
N ALA A 219 2.43 45.45 -34.00
CA ALA A 219 3.69 46.06 -34.44
C ALA A 219 3.79 46.14 -35.98
N ARG A 220 3.28 45.14 -36.71
CA ARG A 220 3.18 45.17 -38.18
C ARG A 220 2.22 46.27 -38.64
N GLN A 221 1.08 46.41 -37.96
CA GLN A 221 0.09 47.44 -38.27
C GLN A 221 0.62 48.84 -37.98
N GLU A 222 1.28 49.05 -36.83
CA GLU A 222 1.94 50.31 -36.47
C GLU A 222 3.02 50.66 -37.50
N ARG A 223 3.90 49.72 -37.84
CA ARG A 223 4.94 49.93 -38.87
C ARG A 223 4.33 50.28 -40.23
N ALA A 224 3.27 49.59 -40.66
CA ALA A 224 2.59 49.90 -41.91
C ALA A 224 1.93 51.31 -41.90
N GLN A 225 1.37 51.72 -40.76
CA GLN A 225 0.84 53.07 -40.57
C GLN A 225 1.94 54.13 -40.61
N GLU A 226 3.06 53.89 -39.92
CA GLU A 226 4.24 54.77 -39.93
C GLU A 226 4.84 54.90 -41.33
N GLU A 227 5.03 53.78 -42.06
CA GLU A 227 5.53 53.78 -43.44
C GLU A 227 4.58 54.57 -44.36
N SER A 228 3.26 54.38 -44.25
CA SER A 228 2.28 55.14 -45.02
C SER A 228 2.30 56.65 -44.68
N ALA A 229 2.36 57.00 -43.39
CA ALA A 229 2.46 58.39 -42.94
C ALA A 229 3.75 59.06 -43.40
N TYR A 230 4.88 58.33 -43.33
CA TYR A 230 6.17 58.79 -43.84
C TYR A 230 6.13 59.01 -45.36
N GLN A 231 5.59 58.06 -46.13
CA GLN A 231 5.41 58.22 -47.57
C GLN A 231 4.53 59.42 -47.93
N GLN A 232 3.47 59.70 -47.15
CA GLN A 232 2.65 60.89 -47.34
C GLN A 232 3.42 62.19 -47.06
N ARG A 233 4.21 62.24 -45.97
CA ARG A 233 5.08 63.39 -45.65
C ARG A 233 6.12 63.62 -46.73
N LEU A 234 6.73 62.56 -47.25
CA LEU A 234 7.71 62.63 -48.33
C LEU A 234 7.07 63.19 -49.61
N LYS A 235 5.89 62.67 -50.01
CA LYS A 235 5.12 63.23 -51.13
C LYS A 235 4.74 64.70 -50.94
N GLN A 236 4.42 65.11 -49.71
CA GLN A 236 4.12 66.52 -49.41
C GLN A 236 5.38 67.39 -49.49
N ALA A 237 6.52 66.90 -49.00
CA ALA A 237 7.81 67.58 -49.09
C ALA A 237 8.26 67.72 -50.54
N ASP A 238 8.14 66.67 -51.35
CA ASP A 238 8.44 66.70 -52.79
C ASP A 238 7.58 67.73 -53.50
N LYS A 239 6.27 67.75 -53.25
CA LYS A 239 5.37 68.79 -53.80
C LYS A 239 5.77 70.21 -53.38
N ARG A 240 6.24 70.40 -52.14
CA ARG A 240 6.74 71.71 -51.67
C ARG A 240 8.04 72.08 -52.38
N ASN A 241 8.97 71.14 -52.53
CA ASN A 241 10.21 71.34 -53.27
C ASN A 241 9.93 71.67 -54.74
N GLU A 242 8.98 70.98 -55.39
CA GLU A 242 8.55 71.30 -56.75
C GLU A 242 7.96 72.71 -56.85
N LYS A 243 7.10 73.12 -55.91
CA LYS A 243 6.56 74.48 -55.85
C LYS A 243 7.66 75.52 -55.64
N LEU A 244 8.55 75.30 -54.68
CA LEU A 244 9.70 76.19 -54.44
C LEU A 244 10.62 76.26 -55.66
N ALA A 245 10.86 75.14 -56.35
CA ALA A 245 11.64 75.12 -57.59
C ALA A 245 10.95 75.91 -58.72
N GLN A 246 9.62 75.83 -58.82
CA GLN A 246 8.84 76.66 -59.74
C GLN A 246 8.92 78.14 -59.36
N GLU A 247 8.77 78.48 -58.08
CA GLU A 247 8.90 79.85 -57.55
C GLU A 247 10.29 80.42 -57.83
N VAL A 248 11.36 79.67 -57.52
CA VAL A 248 12.75 80.03 -57.85
C VAL A 248 12.90 80.26 -59.35
N LYS A 249 12.37 79.37 -60.20
CA LYS A 249 12.41 79.57 -61.66
C LYS A 249 11.63 80.81 -62.12
N THR A 250 10.50 81.13 -61.48
CA THR A 250 9.77 82.37 -61.79
C THR A 250 10.50 83.61 -61.30
N LEU A 251 11.15 83.55 -60.15
CA LEU A 251 12.00 84.62 -59.62
C LEU A 251 13.26 84.81 -60.45
N GLU A 252 13.90 83.74 -60.91
CA GLU A 252 15.01 83.81 -61.86
C GLU A 252 14.58 84.48 -63.15
N LYS A 253 13.39 84.14 -63.67
CA LYS A 253 12.82 84.81 -64.85
C LYS A 253 12.50 86.28 -64.60
N SER A 254 11.92 86.64 -63.44
CA SER A 254 11.61 88.03 -63.14
C SER A 254 12.87 88.85 -62.87
N ILE A 255 13.87 88.29 -62.18
CA ILE A 255 15.20 88.91 -62.03
C ILE A 255 15.83 89.11 -63.40
N TYR A 256 15.75 88.13 -64.30
CA TYR A 256 16.25 88.27 -65.66
C TYR A 256 15.51 89.39 -66.44
N GLN A 257 14.19 89.48 -66.29
CA GLN A 257 13.40 90.58 -66.86
C GLN A 257 13.78 91.94 -66.26
N TYR A 258 13.92 92.05 -64.94
CA TYR A 258 14.38 93.26 -64.28
C TYR A 258 15.80 93.65 -64.69
N GLN A 259 16.69 92.67 -64.91
CA GLN A 259 18.03 92.93 -65.44
C GLN A 259 17.98 93.47 -66.87
N LEU A 260 17.11 92.93 -67.73
CA LEU A 260 16.87 93.45 -69.07
C LEU A 260 16.28 94.86 -69.06
N GLU A 261 15.27 95.10 -68.23
CA GLU A 261 14.64 96.41 -68.04
C GLU A 261 15.65 97.43 -67.50
N ALA A 262 16.41 97.08 -66.44
CA ALA A 262 17.45 97.94 -65.91
C ALA A 262 18.55 98.24 -66.95
N HIS A 263 18.93 97.25 -67.77
CA HIS A 263 19.89 97.46 -68.85
C HIS A 263 19.33 98.36 -69.97
N ALA A 264 18.01 98.27 -70.26
CA ALA A 264 17.33 99.14 -71.20
C ALA A 264 17.16 100.57 -70.65
N GLU A 265 16.79 100.72 -69.39
CA GLU A 265 16.73 102.00 -68.68
C GLU A 265 18.12 102.66 -68.61
N GLN A 266 19.17 101.87 -68.34
CA GLN A 266 20.55 102.37 -68.34
C GLN A 266 20.97 102.84 -69.73
N GLN A 267 20.61 102.11 -70.79
CA GLN A 267 20.82 102.57 -72.18
C GLN A 267 20.02 103.84 -72.49
N ALA A 268 18.77 103.92 -72.06
CA ALA A 268 17.93 105.10 -72.23
C ALA A 268 18.51 106.31 -71.48
N GLN A 269 18.98 106.14 -70.25
CA GLN A 269 19.68 107.18 -69.49
C GLN A 269 20.96 107.62 -70.19
N GLN A 270 21.77 106.69 -70.71
CA GLN A 270 22.96 107.03 -71.49
C GLN A 270 22.61 107.83 -72.76
N GLN A 271 21.54 107.47 -73.46
CA GLN A 271 21.05 108.22 -74.63
C GLN A 271 20.53 109.60 -74.23
N LEU A 272 19.79 109.72 -73.12
CA LEU A 272 19.29 110.99 -72.60
C LEU A 272 20.43 111.90 -72.14
N GLN A 273 21.46 111.33 -71.50
CA GLN A 273 22.63 112.06 -71.06
C GLN A 273 23.50 112.49 -72.25
N ALA A 274 23.63 111.64 -73.28
CA ALA A 274 24.24 112.05 -74.55
C ALA A 274 23.43 113.17 -75.24
N ALA A 275 22.10 113.10 -75.21
CA ALA A 275 21.22 114.14 -75.75
C ALA A 275 21.32 115.45 -74.95
N LEU A 276 21.39 115.39 -73.61
CA LEU A 276 21.61 116.55 -72.74
C LEU A 276 22.98 117.17 -73.01
N ASN A 277 24.05 116.37 -73.10
CA ASN A 277 25.37 116.88 -73.46
C ASN A 277 25.38 117.52 -74.86
N ALA A 278 24.68 116.93 -75.84
CA ALA A 278 24.53 117.52 -77.16
C ALA A 278 23.72 118.82 -77.14
N LEU A 279 22.68 118.91 -76.29
CA LEU A 279 21.90 120.12 -76.08
C LEU A 279 22.74 121.20 -75.38
N GLU A 280 23.53 120.85 -74.37
CA GLU A 280 24.48 121.74 -73.70
C GLU A 280 25.53 122.26 -74.68
N GLN A 281 26.09 121.40 -75.53
CA GLN A 281 27.00 121.84 -76.60
C GLN A 281 26.31 122.83 -77.54
N ARG A 282 25.07 122.55 -77.98
CA ARG A 282 24.28 123.49 -78.78
C ARG A 282 23.98 124.79 -78.05
N TYR A 283 23.72 124.73 -76.75
CA TYR A 283 23.47 125.91 -75.90
C TYR A 283 24.74 126.74 -75.75
N GLN A 284 25.90 126.11 -75.55
CA GLN A 284 27.20 126.79 -75.50
C GLN A 284 27.58 127.39 -76.86
N GLU A 285 27.30 126.70 -77.97
CA GLU A 285 27.46 127.25 -79.32
C GLU A 285 26.52 128.43 -79.57
N ALA A 286 25.27 128.38 -79.09
CA ALA A 286 24.33 129.49 -79.17
C ALA A 286 24.76 130.68 -78.32
N ILE A 287 25.29 130.44 -77.11
CA ILE A 287 25.87 131.50 -76.26
C ILE A 287 27.09 132.12 -76.94
N LYS A 288 27.99 131.31 -77.51
CA LYS A 288 29.13 131.84 -78.28
C LYS A 288 28.67 132.72 -79.45
N LYS A 289 27.67 132.28 -80.21
CA LYS A 289 27.06 133.09 -81.28
C LYS A 289 26.40 134.37 -80.76
N LEU A 290 25.86 134.35 -79.54
CA LEU A 290 25.29 135.54 -78.90
C LEU A 290 26.39 136.51 -78.46
N ASP A 291 27.47 136.02 -77.83
CA ASP A 291 28.64 136.80 -77.42
C ASP A 291 29.36 137.41 -78.64
N ASP A 292 29.48 136.65 -79.73
CA ASP A 292 30.04 137.12 -80.99
C ASP A 292 29.15 138.22 -81.62
N ALA A 293 27.82 138.13 -81.46
CA ALA A 293 26.89 139.17 -81.93
C ALA A 293 26.87 140.41 -81.02
N GLU A 294 26.98 140.24 -79.71
CA GLU A 294 27.08 141.33 -78.73
C GLU A 294 28.39 142.10 -78.86
N SER A 295 29.50 141.42 -79.13
CA SER A 295 30.78 142.07 -79.42
C SER A 295 30.78 142.81 -80.76
N ALA A 296 30.12 142.27 -81.80
CA ALA A 296 29.92 142.98 -83.07
C ALA A 296 29.06 144.24 -82.91
N LEU A 297 27.98 144.18 -82.13
CA LEU A 297 27.14 145.33 -81.79
C LEU A 297 27.88 146.37 -80.92
N ALA A 298 28.75 145.94 -80.02
CA ALA A 298 29.60 146.84 -79.23
C ALA A 298 30.67 147.53 -80.07
N GLU A 299 31.20 146.87 -81.10
CA GLU A 299 32.09 147.48 -82.08
C GLU A 299 31.36 148.49 -82.98
N GLU A 300 30.15 148.18 -83.43
CA GLU A 300 29.29 149.13 -84.15
C GLU A 300 28.93 150.35 -83.28
N ALA A 301 28.57 150.16 -82.01
CA ALA A 301 28.28 151.25 -81.08
C ALA A 301 29.49 152.17 -80.82
N ARG A 302 30.70 151.61 -80.69
CA ARG A 302 31.95 152.41 -80.58
C ARG A 302 32.24 153.22 -81.84
N GLN A 303 31.92 152.67 -83.02
CA GLN A 303 32.07 153.39 -84.29
C GLN A 303 31.03 154.52 -84.42
N HIS A 304 29.83 154.35 -83.89
CA HIS A 304 28.81 155.41 -83.82
C HIS A 304 29.19 156.53 -82.84
N ASP A 305 29.66 156.20 -81.63
CA ASP A 305 30.11 157.19 -80.64
C ASP A 305 31.33 158.01 -81.12
N ALA A 306 32.25 157.38 -81.87
CA ALA A 306 33.39 158.07 -82.47
C ALA A 306 32.95 159.05 -83.58
N ARG A 307 31.91 158.69 -84.36
CA ARG A 307 31.32 159.58 -85.38
C ARG A 307 30.55 160.73 -84.75
N GLU A 308 29.83 160.52 -83.65
CA GLU A 308 29.11 161.58 -82.93
C GLU A 308 30.06 162.58 -82.26
N LYS A 309 31.16 162.13 -81.65
CA LYS A 309 32.17 163.03 -81.05
C LYS A 309 32.89 163.89 -82.10
N ALA A 310 33.20 163.32 -83.27
CA ALA A 310 33.77 164.08 -84.38
C ALA A 310 32.79 165.12 -84.97
N TRP A 311 31.48 164.82 -84.95
CA TRP A 311 30.43 165.74 -85.39
C TRP A 311 30.19 166.88 -84.38
N GLN A 312 30.29 166.60 -83.08
CA GLN A 312 30.13 167.59 -82.00
C GLN A 312 31.30 168.60 -81.94
N GLU A 313 32.55 168.20 -82.23
CA GLU A 313 33.70 169.12 -82.32
C GLU A 313 33.65 170.04 -83.56
N GLN A 314 33.06 169.58 -84.67
CA GLN A 314 32.83 170.39 -85.87
C GLN A 314 31.69 171.42 -85.69
N LEU A 315 30.73 171.17 -84.80
CA LEU A 315 29.64 172.10 -84.48
C LEU A 315 30.08 173.19 -83.50
N TRP A 316 30.94 172.86 -82.52
CA TRP A 316 31.43 173.82 -81.53
C TRP A 316 32.42 174.84 -82.11
N SER A 317 33.29 174.43 -83.03
CA SER A 317 34.17 175.34 -83.78
C SER A 317 33.41 176.29 -84.73
N ARG A 318 32.18 175.92 -85.12
CA ARG A 318 31.33 176.70 -86.04
C ARG A 318 30.40 177.68 -85.31
N MET A 319 30.04 177.42 -84.05
CA MET A 319 29.28 178.37 -83.21
C MET A 319 30.16 179.50 -82.63
N ASP A 320 31.40 179.23 -82.26
CA ASP A 320 32.32 180.26 -81.71
C ASP A 320 32.79 181.26 -82.80
N ALA A 321 32.76 180.85 -84.08
CA ALA A 321 33.00 181.71 -85.23
C ALA A 321 31.79 182.60 -85.61
N MET A 322 30.56 182.24 -85.22
CA MET A 322 29.34 182.95 -85.63
C MET A 322 28.94 184.09 -84.66
N GLN A 323 29.45 184.09 -83.42
CA GLN A 323 29.18 185.15 -82.43
C GLN A 323 30.18 186.33 -82.45
N ARG A 324 31.25 186.25 -83.25
CA ARG A 324 32.24 187.34 -83.44
C ARG A 324 32.01 188.21 -84.69
N GLN A 325 30.97 187.98 -85.49
CA GLN A 325 30.78 188.66 -86.79
C GLN A 325 29.37 189.23 -87.07
N LEU A 326 28.67 189.73 -86.03
CA LEU A 326 27.45 190.54 -86.18
C LEU A 326 27.56 191.92 -85.51
N THR A 327 28.72 192.56 -85.69
CA THR A 327 28.84 194.01 -85.87
C THR A 327 29.14 194.24 -87.35
N ASP A 328 28.25 195.00 -88.01
CA ASP A 328 28.31 195.51 -89.39
C ASP A 328 27.79 194.62 -90.54
N LEU A 329 26.63 195.02 -91.08
CA LEU A 329 26.16 194.84 -92.47
C LEU A 329 26.73 196.00 -93.35
N PRO A 330 26.71 196.05 -94.72
CA PRO A 330 25.77 195.41 -95.67
C PRO A 330 26.33 195.03 -97.10
N THR A 331 25.41 194.71 -98.04
CA THR A 331 25.44 194.71 -99.55
C THR A 331 26.17 193.57 -100.29
N SER A 332 25.75 192.98 -101.43
CA SER A 332 24.58 193.05 -102.34
C SER A 332 24.75 192.06 -103.54
N LEU A 333 23.64 191.68 -104.21
CA LEU A 333 23.47 191.16 -105.60
C LEU A 333 23.89 189.69 -105.91
N SER A 334 23.01 188.71 -106.18
CA SER A 334 22.00 188.51 -107.26
C SER A 334 22.49 187.78 -108.53
N ARG A 335 21.80 186.65 -108.82
CA ARG A 335 21.37 186.08 -110.13
C ARG A 335 22.37 185.28 -110.98
N ASP A 336 22.00 184.25 -111.75
CA ASP A 336 20.73 183.70 -112.29
C ASP A 336 20.96 182.19 -112.61
N GLN A 337 20.07 181.24 -112.26
CA GLN A 337 18.95 180.66 -113.07
C GLN A 337 19.43 179.82 -114.29
N GLU A 338 18.86 178.68 -114.70
CA GLU A 338 17.70 177.86 -114.29
C GLU A 338 17.64 176.56 -115.14
N SER A 339 16.71 175.67 -114.75
CA SER A 339 16.07 174.57 -115.49
C SER A 339 16.78 173.19 -115.52
N GLU A 340 16.12 172.04 -115.30
CA GLU A 340 14.74 171.64 -114.97
C GLU A 340 14.81 170.14 -114.57
N ARG A 341 14.18 169.71 -113.44
CA ARG A 341 12.99 168.81 -113.33
C ARG A 341 13.23 167.34 -113.71
N GLU A 342 12.67 166.29 -113.12
CA GLU A 342 11.52 165.95 -112.24
C GLU A 342 11.71 164.44 -111.90
N ASP A 343 11.47 163.87 -110.71
CA ASP A 343 10.21 163.30 -110.15
C ASP A 343 10.67 162.49 -108.91
N LYS A 344 10.19 162.58 -107.65
CA LYS A 344 8.86 162.54 -106.97
C LYS A 344 8.20 161.16 -106.82
N ASP A 345 8.23 160.64 -105.58
CA ASP A 345 7.17 159.99 -104.77
C ASP A 345 7.85 159.27 -103.58
N SER A 346 7.32 159.07 -102.37
CA SER A 346 6.10 159.45 -101.64
C SER A 346 6.32 158.93 -100.18
N LEU A 347 6.13 159.77 -99.15
CA LEU A 347 5.10 159.68 -98.09
C LEU A 347 5.25 158.48 -97.12
N GLU A 348 5.29 158.61 -95.79
CA GLU A 348 4.85 159.67 -94.85
C GLU A 348 5.88 159.97 -93.76
#